data_AF-A0A395GVQ5-F1
#
_entry.id   AF-A0A395GVQ5-F1
#
_cell.length_a   1.000
_cell.length_b   1.000
_cell.length_c   1.000
_cell.angle_alpha   90.00
_cell.angle_beta   90.00
_cell.angle_gamma   90.00
#
_symmetry.space_group_name_H-M   'P 1'
#
loop_
_entity.id
_entity.type
_entity.pdbx_description
1 polymer ?
#
loop_
_entity_poly.entity_id
_entity_poly.type
_entity_poly.pdbx_seq_one_letter_code
_entity_poly.pdbx_strand_id
1 'polypeptide(L)'
;ISYKYALDGHPSWSFTTNNVLDFPHNLSPTIEPLMGFICNRLATPCKAPQETVDACWAAEQQVMLTGRVGQDAADLWNELIASA
;
A
#
# COMPACT_ATOMS: atom_id res chain seq x y z
N ILE A 1 -0.85 -1.33 4.46
CA ILE A 1 -0.01 -0.12 4.58
C ILE A 1 -0.34 0.56 5.91
N SER A 2 0.66 1.13 6.58
CA SER A 2 0.52 1.91 7.81
C SER A 2 0.91 3.36 7.54
N TYR A 3 0.26 4.29 8.23
CA TYR A 3 0.64 5.71 8.28
C TYR A 3 1.05 6.07 9.70
N LYS A 4 2.32 6.41 9.93
CA LYS A 4 2.86 6.63 11.29
C LYS A 4 3.82 7.81 11.34
N TYR A 5 3.89 8.46 12.50
CA TYR A 5 4.86 9.51 12.79
C TYR A 5 6.18 8.92 13.29
N ALA A 6 7.31 9.57 12.99
CA ALA A 6 8.62 9.24 13.55
C ALA A 6 9.14 7.83 13.22
N LEU A 7 8.80 7.29 12.04
CA LEU A 7 9.35 6.01 11.56
C LEU A 7 10.84 6.13 11.27
N ASP A 8 11.64 5.20 11.79
CA ASP A 8 13.09 5.11 11.58
C ASP A 8 13.87 6.42 11.85
N GLY A 9 13.39 7.22 12.81
CA GLY A 9 13.98 8.52 13.16
C GLY A 9 13.64 9.65 12.19
N HIS A 10 12.77 9.43 11.21
CA HIS A 10 12.28 10.45 10.29
C HIS A 10 11.16 11.29 10.95
N PRO A 11 11.37 12.58 11.29
CA PRO A 11 10.47 13.36 12.13
C PRO A 11 9.22 13.88 11.40
N SER A 12 8.63 13.07 10.53
CA SER A 12 7.39 13.36 9.82
C SER A 12 6.45 12.17 9.85
N TRP A 13 5.21 12.41 9.46
CA TRP A 13 4.33 11.32 9.09
C TRP A 13 4.77 10.70 7.77
N SER A 14 4.69 9.38 7.68
CA SER A 14 5.07 8.63 6.48
C SER A 14 4.30 7.31 6.39
N PHE A 15 4.22 6.81 5.16
CA PHE A 15 3.69 5.50 4.84
C PHE A 15 4.80 4.44 4.87
N THR A 16 4.45 3.25 5.37
CA THR A 16 5.28 2.03 5.29
C THR A 16 4.39 0.82 5.02
N THR A 17 4.97 -0.25 4.46
CA THR A 17 4.28 -1.53 4.32
C THR A 17 4.08 -2.17 5.70
N ASN A 18 2.98 -2.93 5.88
CA ASN A 18 2.70 -3.62 7.15
C ASN A 18 3.55 -4.90 7.28
N ASN A 19 3.83 -5.55 6.14
CA ASN A 19 4.69 -6.72 6.05
C ASN A 19 5.97 -6.32 5.30
N VAL A 20 6.94 -5.80 6.05
CA VAL A 20 8.23 -5.34 5.51
C VAL A 20 9.14 -6.48 5.06
N LEU A 21 8.84 -7.73 5.43
CA LEU A 21 9.61 -8.91 5.02
C LEU A 21 9.29 -9.25 3.56
N ASP A 22 8.01 -9.35 3.22
CA ASP A 22 7.58 -9.72 1.87
C ASP A 22 7.53 -8.51 0.92
N PHE A 23 7.24 -7.34 1.49
CA PHE A 23 7.10 -6.07 0.77
C PHE A 23 8.05 -5.00 1.35
N PRO A 24 9.39 -5.18 1.26
CA PRO A 24 10.33 -4.16 1.71
C PRO A 24 10.24 -2.92 0.81
N HIS A 25 9.94 -1.78 1.39
CA HIS A 25 9.84 -0.50 0.68
C HIS A 25 10.33 0.63 1.59
N ASN A 26 10.94 1.66 1.00
CA ASN A 26 11.34 2.85 1.74
C ASN A 26 10.10 3.60 2.28
N LEU A 27 10.28 4.38 3.35
CA LEU A 27 9.25 5.30 3.82
C LEU A 27 8.85 6.27 2.70
N SER A 28 7.57 6.61 2.62
CA SER A 28 7.04 7.52 1.60
C SER A 28 6.12 8.58 2.21
N PRO A 29 6.16 9.84 1.73
CA PRO A 29 5.18 10.85 2.14
C PRO A 29 3.80 10.63 1.49
N THR A 30 3.70 9.83 0.43
CA THR A 30 2.45 9.48 -0.28
C THR A 30 2.25 7.97 -0.29
N ILE A 31 0.99 7.53 -0.39
CA ILE A 31 0.63 6.10 -0.35
C ILE A 31 0.82 5.39 -1.69
N GLU A 32 0.69 6.11 -2.81
CA GLU A 32 0.72 5.58 -4.18
C GLU A 32 1.94 4.69 -4.49
N PRO A 33 3.20 5.08 -4.18
CA PRO A 33 4.35 4.23 -4.48
C PRO A 33 4.29 2.87 -3.78
N LEU A 34 3.70 2.81 -2.57
CA LEU A 34 3.59 1.56 -1.81
C LEU A 34 2.50 0.65 -2.38
N MET A 35 1.36 1.21 -2.82
CA MET A 35 0.28 0.43 -3.45
C MET A 35 0.78 -0.23 -4.73
N GLY A 36 1.34 0.57 -5.64
CA GLY A 36 1.88 0.06 -6.89
C GLY A 36 3.04 -0.92 -6.67
N PHE A 37 3.90 -0.70 -5.67
CA PHE A 37 4.93 -1.66 -5.31
C PHE A 37 4.34 -3.00 -4.85
N ILE A 38 3.33 -2.99 -3.97
CA ILE A 38 2.66 -4.22 -3.50
C ILE A 38 2.04 -4.97 -4.68
N CYS A 39 1.29 -4.28 -5.55
CA CYS A 39 0.64 -4.95 -6.70
C CYS A 39 1.67 -5.53 -7.68
N ASN A 40 2.76 -4.80 -7.95
CA ASN A 40 3.85 -5.33 -8.75
C ASN A 40 4.49 -6.56 -8.10
N ARG A 41 4.71 -6.54 -6.78
CA ARG A 41 5.29 -7.67 -6.02
C ARG A 41 4.41 -8.92 -6.09
N LEU A 42 3.10 -8.74 -5.98
CA LEU A 42 2.11 -9.81 -6.12
C LEU A 42 2.20 -10.47 -7.50
N ALA A 43 2.29 -9.67 -8.56
CA ALA A 43 2.52 -10.19 -9.91
C ALA A 43 3.89 -10.88 -10.04
N THR A 44 4.94 -10.23 -9.53
CA THR A 44 6.32 -10.73 -9.56
C THR A 44 7.15 -10.19 -8.40
N PRO A 45 7.85 -11.05 -7.61
CA PRO A 45 8.10 -12.46 -7.87
C PRO A 45 7.05 -13.41 -7.30
N CYS A 46 6.02 -12.92 -6.58
CA CYS A 46 5.11 -13.78 -5.83
C CYS A 46 4.25 -14.69 -6.73
N LYS A 47 4.02 -14.31 -8.00
CA LYS A 47 3.19 -15.05 -8.96
C LYS A 47 1.81 -15.37 -8.38
N ALA A 48 1.20 -14.39 -7.73
CA ALA A 48 -0.17 -14.50 -7.24
C ALA A 48 -1.14 -14.77 -8.42
N PRO A 49 -2.32 -15.36 -8.14
CA PRO A 49 -3.38 -15.48 -9.15
C PRO A 49 -3.68 -14.14 -9.81
N GLN A 50 -4.01 -14.15 -11.12
CA GLN A 50 -4.29 -12.92 -11.87
C GLN A 50 -5.43 -12.12 -11.23
N GLU A 51 -6.47 -12.80 -10.72
CA GLU A 51 -7.57 -12.17 -9.99
C GLU A 51 -7.10 -11.35 -8.78
N THR A 52 -6.09 -11.84 -8.03
CA THR A 52 -5.51 -11.13 -6.90
C THR A 52 -4.72 -9.89 -7.35
N VAL A 53 -3.98 -10.01 -8.45
CA VAL A 53 -3.24 -8.88 -9.04
C VAL A 53 -4.22 -7.82 -9.53
N ASP A 54 -5.28 -8.22 -10.22
CA ASP A 54 -6.30 -7.32 -10.75
C ASP A 54 -7.05 -6.61 -9.61
N ALA A 55 -7.43 -7.34 -8.56
CA ALA A 55 -8.08 -6.76 -7.39
C ALA A 55 -7.17 -5.75 -6.66
N CYS A 56 -5.86 -6.02 -6.59
CA CYS A 56 -4.88 -5.07 -6.04
C CYS A 56 -4.85 -3.75 -6.83
N TRP A 57 -4.77 -3.82 -8.16
CA TRP A 57 -4.78 -2.62 -9.01
C TRP A 57 -6.13 -1.89 -8.97
N ALA A 58 -7.24 -2.62 -8.86
CA ALA A 58 -8.55 -2.01 -8.67
C ALA A 58 -8.65 -1.28 -7.32
N ALA A 59 -8.07 -1.83 -6.26
CA ALA A 59 -7.99 -1.18 -4.95
C ALA A 59 -7.17 0.11 -5.01
N GLU A 60 -6.02 0.10 -5.71
CA GLU A 60 -5.20 1.30 -5.92
C GLU A 60 -5.99 2.41 -6.60
N GLN A 61 -6.65 2.09 -7.72
CA GLN A 61 -7.48 3.05 -8.45
C GLN A 61 -8.59 3.63 -7.56
N GLN A 62 -9.28 2.79 -6.77
CA GLN A 62 -10.32 3.25 -5.86
C GLN A 62 -9.77 4.21 -4.80
N VAL A 63 -8.63 3.90 -4.17
CA VAL A 63 -8.01 4.81 -3.20
C VAL A 63 -7.71 6.16 -3.85
N MET A 64 -7.10 6.16 -5.04
CA MET A 64 -6.73 7.39 -5.76
C MET A 64 -7.95 8.23 -6.15
N LEU A 65 -9.07 7.61 -6.53
CA LEU A 65 -10.30 8.32 -6.89
C LEU A 65 -10.96 9.04 -5.69
N THR A 66 -10.74 8.58 -4.45
CA THR A 66 -11.36 9.21 -3.28
C THR A 66 -10.68 10.51 -2.84
N GLY A 67 -9.41 10.71 -3.19
CA GLY A 67 -8.60 11.83 -2.68
C GLY A 67 -8.34 11.78 -1.16
N ARG A 68 -8.57 10.63 -0.51
CA ARG A 68 -8.23 10.44 0.91
C ARG A 68 -6.72 10.55 1.12
N VAL A 69 -6.33 11.00 2.31
CA VAL A 69 -4.92 11.20 2.69
C VAL A 69 -4.62 10.59 4.05
N GLY A 70 -3.33 10.42 4.37
CA GLY A 70 -2.87 9.95 5.67
C GLY A 70 -3.47 8.60 6.08
N GLN A 71 -3.91 8.50 7.32
CA GLN A 71 -4.48 7.27 7.89
C GLN A 71 -5.70 6.79 7.10
N ASP A 72 -6.59 7.69 6.70
CA ASP A 72 -7.83 7.35 5.99
C ASP A 72 -7.57 6.67 4.63
N ALA A 73 -6.47 7.04 3.95
CA ALA A 73 -6.05 6.39 2.72
C ALA A 73 -5.46 4.99 2.98
N ALA A 74 -4.66 4.86 4.04
CA ALA A 74 -4.08 3.58 4.43
C ALA A 74 -5.17 2.58 4.86
N ASP A 75 -6.18 3.03 5.60
CA ASP A 75 -7.30 2.22 6.05
C ASP A 75 -8.15 1.74 4.87
N LEU A 76 -8.51 2.64 3.95
CA LEU A 76 -9.25 2.26 2.75
C LEU A 76 -8.50 1.22 1.91
N TRP A 77 -7.20 1.41 1.71
CA TRP A 77 -6.37 0.43 1.01
C TRP A 77 -6.43 -0.94 1.71
N ASN A 78 -6.24 -0.97 3.04
CA ASN A 78 -6.22 -2.22 3.81
C ASN A 78 -7.57 -2.94 3.79
N GLU A 79 -8.67 -2.20 3.80
CA GLU A 79 -10.02 -2.74 3.67
C GLU A 79 -10.22 -3.41 2.31
N LEU A 80 -9.90 -2.68 1.22
CA LEU A 80 -10.10 -3.15 -0.15
C LEU A 80 -9.31 -4.42 -0.47
N ILE A 81 -8.05 -4.52 -0.03
CA ILE A 81 -7.23 -5.72 -0.29
C ILE A 81 -7.54 -6.90 0.63
N ALA A 82 -8.19 -6.67 1.78
CA ALA A 82 -8.60 -7.75 2.67
C ALA A 82 -9.90 -8.42 2.19
N SER A 83 -10.69 -7.71 1.39
CA SER A 83 -11.91 -8.20 0.73
C SER A 83 -11.69 -8.78 -0.68
N ALA A 84 -10.44 -8.76 -1.16
CA ALA A 84 -10.02 -9.17 -2.50
C ALA A 84 -9.70 -10.67 -2.59
#